data_AF-B6WW87-F1
#
_entry.id   AF-B6WW87-F1
#
_cell.length_a   1.000
_cell.length_b   1.000
_cell.length_c   1.000
_cell.angle_alpha   90.00
_cell.angle_beta   90.00
_cell.angle_gamma   90.00
#
_symmetry.space_group_name_H-M   'P 1'
#
loop_
_entity.id
_entity.type
_entity.pdbx_description
1 polymer ?
#
loop_
_entity_poly.entity_id
_entity_poly.type
_entity_poly.pdbx_seq_one_letter_code
_entity_poly.pdbx_strand_id
1 'polypeptide(L)'
;MQHLFLDCSHGMSGDMTLASLAHLGVDLSPLPGLLAQAGVACRLEVWREERGGGPGCRVEVSWEAEGQPLRHQADIAAIFAAVPVADRVRERALAVLEALTLAEAEAHGIAPEEVHFHEVGAVDTLVDILGACWALDRLGVERVTACALPWFGGSITCAHGEIPLPAPATANLMRGLPVHPTDAKTELVTPTGAALARVLVDEFVDGPEGRLLAMGTGYGARPAPTGLRAWLVEAREPRQADHGRGGEEDVMQLECHLDHLTGEELGTALERLAADAGVLDVLWLPGTGKKNRPAGLLRVLCRPADTEEIARAVLRHTHTLGLRRQLLQRLVLPRRATTCTCGGASLPAKEYELEGRTYVRPEADAVARQAEALELGAPALRFGRK
;
A
#
# COMPACT_ATOMS: atom_id res chain seq x y z
N MET A 1 -10.92 -1.81 -1.38
CA MET A 1 -10.01 -2.40 -0.35
C MET A 1 -9.86 -1.42 0.83
N GLN A 2 -9.82 -1.92 2.08
CA GLN A 2 -9.59 -1.09 3.27
C GLN A 2 -8.09 -1.05 3.61
N HIS A 3 -7.56 0.15 3.82
CA HIS A 3 -6.19 0.36 4.28
C HIS A 3 -6.17 1.24 5.52
N LEU A 4 -5.12 1.10 6.33
CA LEU A 4 -4.87 1.93 7.50
C LEU A 4 -3.70 2.86 7.22
N PHE A 5 -3.88 4.15 7.46
CA PHE A 5 -2.78 5.10 7.46
C PHE A 5 -2.43 5.52 8.90
N LEU A 6 -1.18 5.28 9.30
CA LEU A 6 -0.64 5.68 10.59
C LEU A 6 0.08 7.02 10.46
N ASP A 7 -0.48 8.04 11.11
CA ASP A 7 0.19 9.32 11.26
C ASP A 7 1.08 9.30 12.52
N CYS A 8 2.33 8.93 12.29
CA CYS A 8 3.39 8.83 13.27
C CYS A 8 4.03 10.18 13.66
N SER A 9 3.51 11.33 13.19
CA SER A 9 4.15 12.65 13.38
C SER A 9 4.49 13.01 14.84
N HIS A 10 3.80 12.40 15.80
CA HIS A 10 3.99 12.63 17.24
C HIS A 10 4.57 11.43 17.99
N GLY A 11 5.10 10.45 17.26
CA GLY A 11 5.67 9.24 17.83
C GLY A 11 4.80 8.00 17.65
N MET A 12 5.35 6.88 18.08
CA MET A 12 4.73 5.56 17.97
C MET A 12 5.28 4.61 19.04
N SER A 13 4.37 3.91 19.71
CA SER A 13 4.66 2.82 20.65
C SER A 13 3.60 1.74 20.55
N GLY A 14 3.84 0.60 21.18
CA GLY A 14 2.89 -0.53 21.13
C GLY A 14 1.55 -0.18 21.76
N ASP A 15 1.55 0.34 22.99
CA ASP A 15 0.37 0.86 23.69
C ASP A 15 -0.40 1.92 22.87
N MET A 16 0.30 2.90 22.28
CA MET A 16 -0.30 3.90 21.40
C MET A 16 -0.92 3.28 20.14
N THR A 17 -0.28 2.25 19.58
CA THR A 17 -0.81 1.52 18.42
C THR A 17 -2.11 0.82 18.80
N LEU A 18 -2.10 0.01 19.86
CA LEU A 18 -3.29 -0.66 20.39
C LEU A 18 -4.41 0.32 20.71
N ALA A 19 -4.10 1.40 21.41
CA ALA A 19 -5.07 2.40 21.81
C ALA A 19 -5.69 3.12 20.60
N SER A 20 -4.91 3.39 19.55
CA SER A 20 -5.43 4.00 18.33
C SER A 20 -6.42 3.08 17.60
N LEU A 21 -6.14 1.77 17.57
CA LEU A 21 -7.02 0.76 16.97
C LEU A 21 -8.29 0.53 17.82
N ALA A 22 -8.16 0.56 19.16
CA ALA A 22 -9.31 0.55 20.05
C ALA A 22 -10.21 1.77 19.83
N HIS A 23 -9.63 2.97 19.66
CA HIS A 23 -10.40 4.18 19.38
C HIS A 23 -11.09 4.14 18.01
N LEU A 24 -10.51 3.43 17.03
CA LEU A 24 -11.18 3.14 15.74
C LEU A 24 -12.39 2.20 15.87
N GLY A 25 -12.60 1.59 17.04
CA GLY A 25 -13.75 0.74 17.33
C GLY A 25 -13.43 -0.75 17.45
N VAL A 26 -12.15 -1.15 17.51
CA VAL A 26 -11.80 -2.54 17.80
C VAL A 26 -12.06 -2.85 19.27
N ASP A 27 -12.92 -3.84 19.53
CA ASP A 27 -13.11 -4.39 20.87
C ASP A 27 -11.92 -5.27 21.26
N LEU A 28 -11.07 -4.78 22.17
CA LEU A 28 -9.89 -5.49 22.68
C LEU A 28 -10.21 -6.45 23.84
N SER A 29 -11.45 -6.48 24.35
CA SER A 29 -11.82 -7.32 25.51
C SER A 29 -11.55 -8.83 25.34
N PRO A 30 -11.52 -9.43 24.13
CA PRO A 30 -11.16 -10.84 23.98
C PRO A 30 -9.68 -11.17 24.19
N LEU A 31 -8.76 -10.19 24.04
CA LEU A 31 -7.32 -10.44 24.03
C LEU A 31 -6.79 -11.14 25.29
N PRO A 32 -7.15 -10.71 26.53
CA PRO A 32 -6.72 -11.41 27.74
C PRO A 32 -7.14 -12.88 27.78
N GLY A 33 -8.36 -13.20 27.31
CA GLY A 33 -8.87 -14.58 27.26
C GLY A 33 -8.16 -15.45 26.22
N LEU A 34 -7.72 -14.86 25.11
CA LEU A 34 -6.89 -15.55 24.11
C LEU A 34 -5.48 -15.84 24.67
N LEU A 35 -4.89 -14.88 25.37
CA LEU A 35 -3.57 -15.00 25.98
C LEU A 35 -3.56 -15.99 27.16
N ALA A 36 -4.63 -16.02 27.96
CA ALA A 36 -4.77 -16.97 29.06
C ALA A 36 -4.76 -18.43 28.58
N GLN A 37 -5.29 -18.72 27.38
CA GLN A 37 -5.22 -20.06 26.77
C GLN A 37 -3.79 -20.49 26.42
N ALA A 38 -2.89 -19.52 26.23
CA ALA A 38 -1.46 -19.75 26.02
C ALA A 38 -0.64 -19.61 27.32
N GLY A 39 -1.29 -19.62 28.49
CA GLY A 39 -0.62 -19.55 29.79
C GLY A 39 -0.18 -18.13 30.19
N VAL A 40 -0.65 -17.09 29.52
CA VAL A 40 -0.35 -15.69 29.86
C VAL A 40 -1.55 -15.04 30.52
N ALA A 41 -1.52 -14.92 31.85
CA ALA A 41 -2.52 -14.19 32.61
C ALA A 41 -2.17 -12.69 32.62
N CYS A 42 -3.02 -11.88 32.00
CA CYS A 42 -2.92 -10.43 32.02
C CYS A 42 -4.31 -9.80 32.10
N ARG A 43 -4.34 -8.52 32.43
CA ARG A 43 -5.51 -7.64 32.35
C ARG A 43 -5.19 -6.54 31.36
N LEU A 44 -6.20 -6.14 30.59
CA LEU A 44 -6.12 -5.07 29.62
C LEU A 44 -7.23 -4.08 29.92
N GLU A 45 -6.85 -2.87 30.29
CA GLU A 45 -7.78 -1.77 30.54
C GLU A 45 -7.73 -0.79 29.39
N VAL A 46 -8.91 -0.41 28.88
CA VAL A 46 -9.06 0.55 27.79
C VAL A 46 -10.01 1.63 28.26
N TRP A 47 -9.58 2.89 28.20
CA TRP A 47 -10.43 4.02 28.53
C TRP A 47 -10.28 5.15 27.52
N ARG A 48 -11.30 6.01 27.46
CA ARG A 48 -11.25 7.23 26.65
C ARG A 48 -10.46 8.28 27.40
N GLU A 49 -9.60 8.98 26.68
CA GLU A 49 -8.80 10.06 27.23
C GLU A 49 -8.88 11.25 26.29
N GLU A 50 -8.98 12.46 26.84
CA GLU A 50 -8.94 13.71 26.07
C GLU A 50 -7.70 14.49 26.48
N ARG A 51 -6.86 14.82 25.49
CA ARG A 51 -5.66 15.65 25.67
C ARG A 51 -5.69 16.83 24.71
N GLY A 52 -4.63 17.63 24.68
CA GLY A 52 -4.56 18.82 23.81
C GLY A 52 -4.78 18.53 22.31
N GLY A 53 -4.49 17.31 21.85
CA GLY A 53 -4.73 16.81 20.49
C GLY A 53 -6.15 16.31 20.22
N GLY A 54 -7.06 16.34 21.20
CA GLY A 54 -8.46 15.94 21.09
C GLY A 54 -8.80 14.64 21.82
N PRO A 55 -9.91 13.98 21.44
CA PRO A 55 -10.32 12.71 22.04
C PRO A 55 -9.51 11.53 21.48
N GLY A 56 -9.24 10.55 22.35
CA GLY A 56 -8.54 9.33 22.03
C GLY A 56 -8.84 8.21 23.02
N CYS A 57 -8.04 7.16 22.96
CA CYS A 57 -8.01 6.10 23.95
C CYS A 57 -6.60 5.95 24.53
N ARG A 58 -6.55 5.31 25.69
CA ARG A 58 -5.34 4.76 26.28
C ARG A 58 -5.59 3.30 26.64
N VAL A 59 -4.54 2.51 26.53
CA VAL A 59 -4.52 1.10 26.88
C VAL A 59 -3.46 0.89 27.95
N GLU A 60 -3.78 0.09 28.96
CA GLU A 60 -2.83 -0.31 30.00
C GLU A 60 -2.90 -1.82 30.20
N VAL A 61 -1.72 -2.44 30.21
CA VAL A 61 -1.55 -3.87 30.44
C VAL A 61 -1.03 -4.07 31.85
N SER A 62 -1.72 -4.90 32.62
CA SER A 62 -1.28 -5.30 33.97
C SER A 62 -1.29 -6.83 34.13
N TRP A 63 -0.55 -7.34 35.11
CA TRP A 63 -0.40 -8.77 35.41
C TRP A 63 -0.32 -8.98 36.92
N GLU A 64 -0.75 -10.15 37.39
CA GLU A 64 -0.91 -10.42 38.84
C GLU A 64 0.35 -11.00 39.51
N ALA A 65 1.35 -11.48 38.75
CA ALA A 65 2.53 -12.12 39.31
C ALA A 65 3.56 -11.10 39.87
N GLU A 66 4.14 -11.40 41.04
CA GLU A 66 5.31 -10.67 41.56
C GLU A 66 6.52 -10.92 40.65
N GLY A 67 6.95 -9.87 39.95
CA GLY A 67 7.99 -9.95 38.93
C GLY A 67 7.48 -10.53 37.60
N GLN A 68 8.04 -10.06 36.50
CA GLN A 68 7.77 -10.66 35.19
C GLN A 68 8.73 -11.84 34.97
N PRO A 69 8.25 -12.97 34.42
CA PRO A 69 9.16 -14.03 33.98
C PRO A 69 10.09 -13.46 32.92
N LEU A 70 11.41 -13.64 33.10
CA LEU A 70 12.38 -13.38 32.04
C LEU A 70 12.05 -14.32 30.88
N ARG A 71 11.77 -13.76 29.71
CA ARG A 71 11.44 -14.53 28.51
C ARG A 71 12.48 -14.27 27.45
N HIS A 72 12.92 -15.35 26.81
CA HIS A 72 13.64 -15.30 25.56
C HIS A 72 12.66 -15.22 24.38
N GLN A 73 13.20 -14.93 23.20
CA GLN A 73 12.44 -14.98 21.94
C GLN A 73 11.68 -16.30 21.79
N ALA A 74 12.33 -17.44 22.10
CA ALA A 74 11.71 -18.76 21.97
C ALA A 74 10.47 -18.93 22.84
N ASP A 75 10.46 -18.36 24.05
CA ASP A 75 9.31 -18.43 24.97
C ASP A 75 8.13 -17.61 24.42
N ILE A 76 8.39 -16.40 23.92
CA ILE A 76 7.34 -15.55 23.34
C ILE A 76 6.81 -16.16 22.04
N ALA A 77 7.69 -16.71 21.20
CA ALA A 77 7.28 -17.41 19.98
C ALA A 77 6.41 -18.63 20.27
N ALA A 78 6.73 -19.42 21.31
CA ALA A 78 5.90 -20.53 21.75
C ALA A 78 4.53 -20.06 22.25
N ILE A 79 4.47 -18.94 22.98
CA ILE A 79 3.20 -18.32 23.37
C ILE A 79 2.40 -17.93 22.13
N PHE A 80 2.99 -17.17 21.20
CA PHE A 80 2.31 -16.77 19.95
C PHE A 80 1.83 -17.98 19.15
N ALA A 81 2.57 -19.10 19.14
CA ALA A 81 2.13 -20.35 18.51
C ALA A 81 0.91 -21.00 19.19
N ALA A 82 0.76 -20.83 20.50
CA ALA A 82 -0.34 -21.39 21.28
C ALA A 82 -1.62 -20.54 21.28
N VAL A 83 -1.54 -19.23 21.01
CA VAL A 83 -2.75 -18.36 20.99
C VAL A 83 -3.64 -18.71 19.79
N PRO A 84 -4.98 -18.89 19.97
CA PRO A 84 -5.88 -19.24 18.88
C PRO A 84 -6.28 -18.01 18.03
N VAL A 85 -5.34 -17.53 17.21
CA VAL A 85 -5.53 -16.46 16.21
C VAL A 85 -5.33 -16.98 14.79
N ALA A 86 -5.73 -16.20 13.79
CA ALA A 86 -5.48 -16.51 12.38
C ALA A 86 -3.97 -16.57 12.08
N ASP A 87 -3.57 -17.41 11.12
CA ASP A 87 -2.15 -17.61 10.78
C ASP A 87 -1.46 -16.30 10.37
N ARG A 88 -2.13 -15.46 9.58
CA ARG A 88 -1.61 -14.13 9.19
C ARG A 88 -1.31 -13.22 10.39
N VAL A 89 -2.08 -13.33 11.48
CA VAL A 89 -1.82 -12.55 12.72
C VAL A 89 -0.57 -13.07 13.40
N ARG A 90 -0.46 -14.40 13.50
CA ARG A 90 0.66 -15.09 14.14
C ARG A 90 1.98 -14.84 13.40
N GLU A 91 1.96 -14.96 12.07
CA GLU A 91 3.12 -14.70 11.21
C GLU A 91 3.62 -13.26 11.35
N ARG A 92 2.70 -12.28 11.31
CA ARG A 92 3.04 -10.85 11.53
C ARG A 92 3.62 -10.61 12.92
N ALA A 93 3.00 -11.17 13.97
CA ALA A 93 3.47 -11.02 15.34
C ALA A 93 4.87 -11.62 15.54
N LEU A 94 5.13 -12.80 14.97
CA LEU A 94 6.46 -13.44 14.98
C LEU A 94 7.50 -12.60 14.23
N ALA A 95 7.16 -12.02 13.08
CA ALA A 95 8.06 -11.16 12.33
C ALA A 95 8.41 -9.86 13.10
N VAL A 96 7.44 -9.26 13.80
CA VAL A 96 7.69 -8.10 14.68
C VAL A 96 8.61 -8.48 15.84
N LEU A 97 8.36 -9.62 16.48
CA LEU A 97 9.19 -10.15 17.56
C LEU A 97 10.62 -10.42 17.08
N GLU A 98 10.79 -11.04 15.91
CA GLU A 98 12.10 -11.30 15.31
C GLU A 98 12.86 -9.99 15.03
N ALA A 99 12.21 -9.00 14.42
CA ALA A 99 12.82 -7.70 14.17
C ALA A 99 13.28 -7.02 15.46
N LEU A 100 12.46 -7.05 16.51
CA LEU A 100 12.81 -6.51 17.83
C LEU A 100 13.99 -7.29 18.44
N THR A 101 13.95 -8.63 18.41
CA THR A 101 15.02 -9.49 18.94
C THR A 101 16.35 -9.19 18.27
N LEU A 102 16.39 -9.09 16.94
CA LEU A 102 17.61 -8.80 16.19
C LEU A 102 18.16 -7.41 16.53
N ALA A 103 17.29 -6.43 16.71
CA ALA A 103 17.70 -5.08 17.06
C ALA A 103 18.28 -4.98 18.47
N GLU A 104 17.68 -5.68 19.43
CA GLU A 104 18.19 -5.80 20.80
C GLU A 104 19.53 -6.57 20.84
N ALA A 105 19.63 -7.68 20.09
CA ALA A 105 20.88 -8.44 19.98
C ALA A 105 22.03 -7.56 19.47
N GLU A 106 21.79 -6.76 18.43
CA GLU A 106 22.77 -5.82 17.87
C GLU A 106 23.08 -4.68 18.86
N ALA A 107 22.09 -4.17 19.58
CA ALA A 107 22.27 -3.12 20.59
C ALA A 107 23.16 -3.59 21.76
N HIS A 108 23.03 -4.85 22.16
CA HIS A 108 23.75 -5.45 23.27
C HIS A 108 25.04 -6.18 22.86
N GLY A 109 25.24 -6.42 21.56
CA GLY A 109 26.39 -7.17 21.04
C GLY A 109 26.40 -8.65 21.44
N ILE A 110 25.21 -9.24 21.59
CA ILE A 110 25.01 -10.63 22.01
C ILE A 110 24.32 -11.44 20.89
N ALA A 111 24.25 -12.76 21.03
CA ALA A 111 23.49 -13.57 20.09
C ALA A 111 21.97 -13.36 20.26
N PRO A 112 21.14 -13.43 19.20
CA PRO A 112 19.68 -13.29 19.30
C PRO A 112 19.03 -14.20 20.34
N GLU A 113 19.57 -15.41 20.53
CA GLU A 113 19.08 -16.39 21.49
C GLU A 113 19.34 -15.98 22.95
N GLU A 114 20.35 -15.14 23.18
CA GLU A 114 20.73 -14.61 24.50
C GLU A 114 19.96 -13.33 24.85
N VAL A 115 19.19 -12.78 23.91
CA VAL A 115 18.32 -11.63 24.18
C VAL A 115 17.25 -12.04 25.16
N HIS A 116 17.14 -11.23 26.20
CA HIS A 116 16.07 -11.34 27.16
C HIS A 116 15.31 -10.02 27.22
N PHE A 117 13.98 -10.12 27.23
CA PHE A 117 13.13 -8.95 27.35
C PHE A 117 12.93 -8.59 28.83
N HIS A 118 13.85 -7.77 29.36
CA HIS A 118 13.82 -7.29 30.76
C HIS A 118 13.26 -5.87 30.89
N GLU A 119 13.57 -4.99 29.94
CA GLU A 119 13.19 -3.57 29.97
C GLU A 119 11.88 -3.29 29.24
N VAL A 120 11.56 -4.09 28.22
CA VAL A 120 10.27 -4.11 27.55
C VAL A 120 9.46 -5.18 28.26
N GLY A 121 8.46 -4.80 29.05
CA GLY A 121 7.76 -5.76 29.90
C GLY A 121 7.32 -6.97 29.07
N ALA A 122 7.77 -8.19 29.41
CA ALA A 122 7.58 -9.39 28.61
C ALA A 122 6.10 -9.74 28.38
N VAL A 123 5.19 -9.21 29.19
CA VAL A 123 3.73 -9.28 28.99
C VAL A 123 3.23 -8.09 28.16
N ASP A 124 3.69 -6.88 28.44
CA ASP A 124 3.31 -5.65 27.73
C ASP A 124 3.69 -5.71 26.24
N THR A 125 4.96 -6.01 25.95
CA THR A 125 5.48 -6.24 24.59
C THR A 125 4.69 -7.29 23.84
N LEU A 126 4.32 -8.37 24.54
CA LEU A 126 3.60 -9.50 23.96
C LEU A 126 2.18 -9.07 23.58
N VAL A 127 1.49 -8.38 24.49
CA VAL A 127 0.15 -7.84 24.27
C VAL A 127 0.17 -6.78 23.17
N ASP A 128 1.15 -5.88 23.16
CA ASP A 128 1.33 -4.85 22.15
C ASP A 128 1.51 -5.44 20.75
N ILE A 129 2.47 -6.35 20.59
CA ILE A 129 2.78 -6.96 19.28
C ILE A 129 1.59 -7.79 18.77
N LEU A 130 1.13 -8.75 19.58
CA LEU A 130 0.08 -9.66 19.16
C LEU A 130 -1.25 -8.92 19.01
N GLY A 131 -1.56 -8.05 19.96
CA GLY A 131 -2.79 -7.29 19.98
C GLY A 131 -2.87 -6.29 18.83
N ALA A 132 -1.77 -5.63 18.44
CA ALA A 132 -1.76 -4.77 17.26
C ALA A 132 -2.02 -5.59 15.98
N CYS A 133 -1.32 -6.72 15.81
CA CYS A 133 -1.53 -7.61 14.66
C CYS A 133 -2.97 -8.15 14.61
N TRP A 134 -3.51 -8.53 15.76
CA TRP A 134 -4.88 -9.02 15.91
C TRP A 134 -5.92 -7.93 15.63
N ALA A 135 -5.72 -6.72 16.14
CA ALA A 135 -6.64 -5.60 15.92
C ALA A 135 -6.67 -5.18 14.44
N LEU A 136 -5.53 -5.19 13.74
CA LEU A 136 -5.47 -4.96 12.29
C LEU A 136 -6.27 -6.02 11.51
N ASP A 137 -6.14 -7.29 11.91
CA ASP A 137 -6.90 -8.41 11.33
C ASP A 137 -8.40 -8.24 11.54
N ARG A 138 -8.82 -7.85 12.75
CA ARG A 138 -10.22 -7.59 13.11
C ARG A 138 -10.83 -6.42 12.35
N LEU A 139 -10.05 -5.40 12.00
CA LEU A 139 -10.48 -4.30 11.13
C LEU A 139 -10.58 -4.70 9.66
N GLY A 140 -10.05 -5.87 9.26
CA GLY A 140 -9.99 -6.26 7.85
C GLY A 140 -9.03 -5.39 7.04
N VAL A 141 -7.98 -4.86 7.68
CA VAL A 141 -6.97 -4.03 7.01
C VAL A 141 -6.06 -4.92 6.18
N GLU A 142 -6.03 -4.66 4.86
CA GLU A 142 -5.21 -5.42 3.91
C GLU A 142 -3.86 -4.74 3.66
N ARG A 143 -3.78 -3.42 3.89
CA ARG A 143 -2.60 -2.61 3.68
C ARG A 143 -2.43 -1.57 4.78
N VAL A 144 -1.21 -1.38 5.27
CA VAL A 144 -0.86 -0.32 6.23
C VAL A 144 0.14 0.62 5.59
N THR A 145 -0.15 1.91 5.63
CA THR A 145 0.79 2.97 5.24
C THR A 145 1.08 3.87 6.43
N ALA A 146 2.19 4.60 6.40
CA ALA A 146 2.53 5.54 7.47
C ALA A 146 3.28 6.76 6.95
N CYS A 147 3.23 7.88 7.67
CA CYS A 147 4.17 8.98 7.41
C CYS A 147 5.56 8.68 7.97
N ALA A 148 6.56 9.45 7.53
CA ALA A 148 7.93 9.33 8.02
C ALA A 148 8.00 9.45 9.55
N LEU A 149 8.81 8.60 10.19
CA LEU A 149 8.94 8.60 11.65
C LEU A 149 9.65 9.87 12.15
N PRO A 150 9.24 10.45 13.29
CA PRO A 150 9.92 11.61 13.84
C PRO A 150 11.28 11.20 14.40
N TRP A 151 12.32 11.93 14.03
CA TRP A 151 13.63 11.86 14.66
C TRP A 151 13.61 12.67 15.96
N PHE A 152 14.26 12.17 17.00
CA PHE A 152 14.33 12.80 18.31
C PHE A 152 15.75 12.59 18.89
N GLY A 153 16.10 13.38 19.91
CA GLY A 153 17.40 13.29 20.59
C GLY A 153 17.26 13.39 22.10
N GLY A 154 18.38 13.61 22.79
CA GLY A 154 18.43 13.68 24.26
C GLY A 154 18.99 12.39 24.86
N SER A 155 18.64 12.13 26.12
CA SER A 155 19.02 10.93 26.85
C SER A 155 17.84 10.40 27.66
N ILE A 156 17.89 9.12 28.01
CA ILE A 156 16.94 8.47 28.92
C ILE A 156 17.71 7.65 29.96
N THR A 157 17.19 7.59 31.18
CA THR A 157 17.71 6.72 32.23
C THR A 157 16.95 5.40 32.22
N CYS A 158 17.64 4.29 31.97
CA CYS A 158 17.10 2.93 32.04
C CYS A 158 17.98 2.03 32.94
N ALA A 159 17.75 0.71 32.95
CA ALA A 159 18.56 -0.20 33.76
C ALA A 159 20.02 -0.26 33.27
N HIS A 160 20.26 0.13 32.01
CA HIS A 160 21.58 0.29 31.41
C HIS A 160 22.25 1.64 31.73
N GLY A 161 21.66 2.45 32.61
CA GLY A 161 22.14 3.79 32.95
C GLY A 161 21.56 4.86 32.04
N GLU A 162 22.29 5.96 31.85
CA GLU A 162 21.88 7.03 30.95
C GLU A 162 22.35 6.72 29.52
N ILE A 163 21.40 6.53 28.60
CA ILE A 163 21.66 6.22 27.20
C ILE A 163 21.18 7.35 26.28
N PRO A 164 21.86 7.62 25.15
CA PRO A 164 21.41 8.62 24.19
C PRO A 164 20.15 8.15 23.45
N LEU A 165 19.36 9.13 23.01
CA LEU A 165 18.21 8.91 22.15
C LEU A 165 18.54 9.23 20.67
N PRO A 166 17.97 8.46 19.70
CA PRO A 166 17.19 7.24 19.90
C PRO A 166 18.02 6.12 20.55
N ALA A 167 17.40 5.32 21.42
CA ALA A 167 18.05 4.18 22.03
C ALA A 167 18.59 3.22 20.94
N PRO A 168 19.70 2.49 21.18
CA PRO A 168 20.36 1.71 20.13
C PRO A 168 19.45 0.72 19.38
N ALA A 169 18.58 -0.01 20.09
CA ALA A 169 17.62 -0.92 19.47
C ALA A 169 16.61 -0.18 18.56
N THR A 170 16.06 0.95 19.02
CA THR A 170 15.19 1.82 18.21
C THR A 170 15.91 2.34 16.97
N ALA A 171 17.16 2.80 17.11
CA ALA A 171 17.96 3.29 16.00
C ALA A 171 18.22 2.19 14.95
N ASN A 172 18.48 0.96 15.40
CA ASN A 172 18.66 -0.20 14.52
C ASN A 172 17.36 -0.55 13.77
N LEU A 173 16.21 -0.53 14.45
CA LEU A 173 14.90 -0.76 13.84
C LEU A 173 14.52 0.31 12.81
N MET A 174 14.88 1.57 13.06
CA MET A 174 14.60 2.67 12.14
C MET A 174 15.57 2.71 10.94
N ARG A 175 16.60 1.87 10.90
CA ARG A 175 17.60 1.84 9.82
C ARG A 175 16.93 1.54 8.47
N GLY A 176 17.04 2.50 7.55
CA GLY A 176 16.45 2.40 6.21
C GLY A 176 14.98 2.82 6.11
N LEU A 177 14.34 3.20 7.23
CA LEU A 177 13.00 3.79 7.21
C LEU A 177 13.08 5.32 7.00
N PRO A 178 12.08 5.94 6.35
CA PRO A 178 12.01 7.39 6.24
C PRO A 178 11.83 8.06 7.60
N VAL A 179 12.64 9.08 7.87
CA VAL A 179 12.59 9.88 9.09
C VAL A 179 12.54 11.37 8.77
N HIS A 180 11.94 12.16 9.66
CA HIS A 180 11.95 13.63 9.57
C HIS A 180 12.50 14.25 10.86
N PRO A 181 13.28 15.35 10.78
CA PRO A 181 13.86 15.98 11.95
C PRO A 181 12.82 16.65 12.85
N THR A 182 12.99 16.54 14.17
CA THR A 182 12.24 17.32 15.18
C THR A 182 13.17 17.87 16.25
N ASP A 183 12.69 18.82 17.05
CA ASP A 183 13.41 19.37 18.21
C ASP A 183 13.23 18.55 19.50
N ALA A 184 12.51 17.41 19.44
CA ALA A 184 12.18 16.63 20.61
C ALA A 184 13.43 16.11 21.33
N LYS A 185 13.45 16.30 22.66
CA LYS A 185 14.49 15.83 23.58
C LYS A 185 14.06 14.64 24.44
N THR A 186 12.92 14.07 24.11
CA THR A 186 12.34 12.89 24.76
C THR A 186 12.09 11.85 23.70
N GLU A 187 12.00 10.60 24.13
CA GLU A 187 11.69 9.51 23.22
C GLU A 187 10.29 9.71 22.60
N LEU A 188 10.21 9.64 21.28
CA LEU A 188 8.94 9.69 20.54
C LEU A 188 8.57 8.32 19.97
N VAL A 189 9.58 7.55 19.54
CA VAL A 189 9.38 6.20 19.01
C VAL A 189 10.07 5.22 19.97
N THR A 190 9.31 4.27 20.50
CA THR A 190 9.84 3.19 21.34
C THR A 190 10.38 2.04 20.48
N PRO A 191 11.20 1.11 21.02
CA PRO A 191 11.60 -0.09 20.28
C PRO A 191 10.40 -0.86 19.70
N THR A 192 9.36 -1.10 20.49
CA THR A 192 8.14 -1.79 20.02
C THR A 192 7.44 -1.01 18.90
N GLY A 193 7.31 0.31 19.02
CA GLY A 193 6.73 1.15 17.98
C GLY A 193 7.52 1.11 16.66
N ALA A 194 8.86 1.16 16.74
CA ALA A 194 9.73 1.04 15.57
C ALA A 194 9.65 -0.36 14.93
N ALA A 195 9.55 -1.42 15.72
CA ALA A 195 9.39 -2.79 15.22
C ALA A 195 8.05 -2.97 14.49
N LEU A 196 6.95 -2.47 15.07
CA LEU A 196 5.63 -2.45 14.44
C LEU A 196 5.67 -1.66 13.13
N ALA A 197 6.27 -0.46 13.12
CA ALA A 197 6.40 0.34 11.91
C ALA A 197 7.21 -0.40 10.83
N ARG A 198 8.33 -1.03 11.20
CA ARG A 198 9.21 -1.72 10.24
C ARG A 198 8.55 -2.93 9.59
N VAL A 199 7.76 -3.68 10.34
CA VAL A 199 7.22 -4.96 9.87
C VAL A 199 5.81 -4.84 9.30
N LEU A 200 4.99 -3.95 9.88
CA LEU A 200 3.58 -3.86 9.52
C LEU A 200 3.29 -2.81 8.45
N VAL A 201 4.13 -1.78 8.28
CA VAL A 201 3.93 -0.73 7.27
C VAL A 201 4.45 -1.20 5.91
N ASP A 202 3.55 -1.25 4.93
CA ASP A 202 3.85 -1.64 3.55
C ASP A 202 4.53 -0.51 2.77
N GLU A 203 4.14 0.74 3.03
CA GLU A 203 4.66 1.92 2.34
C GLU A 203 4.64 3.16 3.23
N PHE A 204 5.71 3.95 3.18
CA PHE A 204 5.76 5.27 3.80
C PHE A 204 5.36 6.35 2.80
N VAL A 205 4.32 7.12 3.13
CA VAL A 205 3.69 8.15 2.29
C VAL A 205 3.45 9.43 3.09
N ASP A 206 3.35 10.58 2.41
CA ASP A 206 3.10 11.86 3.10
C ASP A 206 1.69 11.97 3.69
N GLY A 207 0.74 11.18 3.17
CA GLY A 207 -0.64 11.15 3.63
C GLY A 207 -1.47 10.07 2.94
N PRO A 208 -2.70 9.80 3.44
CA PRO A 208 -3.58 8.80 2.85
C PRO A 208 -4.19 9.29 1.53
N GLU A 209 -4.37 8.38 0.58
CA GLU A 209 -5.12 8.63 -0.66
C GLU A 209 -6.40 7.77 -0.68
N GLY A 210 -7.56 8.41 -0.80
CA GLY A 210 -8.85 7.72 -0.83
C GLY A 210 -9.93 8.47 -0.06
N ARG A 211 -10.91 7.72 0.46
CA ARG A 211 -11.98 8.25 1.30
C ARG A 211 -11.71 7.89 2.75
N LEU A 212 -11.51 8.89 3.60
CA LEU A 212 -11.38 8.71 5.05
C LEU A 212 -12.71 8.19 5.62
N LEU A 213 -12.65 7.05 6.32
CA LEU A 213 -13.82 6.40 6.93
C LEU A 213 -13.91 6.71 8.42
N ALA A 214 -12.79 6.63 9.13
CA ALA A 214 -12.71 6.85 10.57
C ALA A 214 -11.30 7.28 11.00
N MET A 215 -11.20 7.80 12.22
CA MET A 215 -9.95 8.16 12.87
C MET A 215 -9.94 7.64 14.31
N GLY A 216 -8.84 7.04 14.72
CA GLY A 216 -8.52 6.71 16.11
C GLY A 216 -7.28 7.47 16.56
N THR A 217 -7.17 7.69 17.86
CA THR A 217 -6.04 8.37 18.49
C THR A 217 -5.63 7.53 19.69
N GLY A 218 -4.37 7.09 19.71
CA GLY A 218 -3.80 6.35 20.81
C GLY A 218 -2.83 7.21 21.61
N TYR A 219 -3.14 7.40 22.89
CA TYR A 219 -2.29 8.10 23.84
C TYR A 219 -1.43 7.10 24.61
N GLY A 220 -0.13 7.40 24.71
CA GLY A 220 0.79 6.61 25.50
C GLY A 220 0.80 7.00 26.98
N ALA A 221 1.57 6.27 27.77
CA ALA A 221 1.71 6.51 29.21
C ALA A 221 2.26 7.90 29.58
N ARG A 222 3.14 8.47 28.73
CA ARG A 222 3.70 9.82 28.95
C ARG A 222 2.64 10.91 28.73
N PRO A 223 2.63 11.99 29.54
CA PRO A 223 1.68 13.09 29.41
C PRO A 223 2.09 14.02 28.24
N ALA A 224 1.89 13.56 27.01
CA ALA A 224 2.03 14.34 25.79
C ALA A 224 0.66 14.86 25.31
N PRO A 225 0.56 16.07 24.73
CA PRO A 225 -0.70 16.62 24.26
C PRO A 225 -1.30 15.82 23.10
N THR A 226 -0.46 15.21 22.28
CA THR A 226 -0.82 14.45 21.07
C THR A 226 -0.48 12.97 21.21
N GLY A 227 -0.97 12.16 20.29
CA GLY A 227 -0.74 10.71 20.25
C GLY A 227 -0.66 10.20 18.81
N LEU A 228 -0.54 8.89 18.64
CA LEU A 228 -0.53 8.24 17.32
C LEU A 228 -1.94 8.33 16.76
N ARG A 229 -2.08 8.84 15.54
CA ARG A 229 -3.38 8.86 14.85
C ARG A 229 -3.41 7.75 13.82
N ALA A 230 -4.49 6.99 13.80
CA ALA A 230 -4.74 5.93 12.85
C ALA A 230 -5.99 6.28 12.04
N TRP A 231 -5.85 6.32 10.72
CA TRP A 231 -6.93 6.65 9.80
C TRP A 231 -7.35 5.39 9.05
N LEU A 232 -8.61 5.02 9.17
CA LEU A 232 -9.18 3.97 8.33
C LEU A 232 -9.61 4.61 7.01
N VAL A 233 -9.12 4.06 5.90
CA VAL A 233 -9.28 4.66 4.58
C VAL A 233 -9.77 3.61 3.59
N GLU A 234 -10.79 3.98 2.84
CA GLU A 234 -11.22 3.22 1.68
C GLU A 234 -10.36 3.67 0.49
N ALA A 235 -9.61 2.74 -0.09
CA ALA A 235 -8.83 3.02 -1.29
C ALA A 235 -9.74 3.58 -2.39
N ARG A 236 -9.26 4.59 -3.11
CA ARG A 236 -9.98 5.10 -4.28
C ARG A 236 -10.00 4.02 -5.36
N GLU A 237 -11.17 3.43 -5.58
CA GLU A 237 -11.38 2.55 -6.74
C GLU A 237 -11.25 3.37 -8.03
N PRO A 238 -10.48 2.91 -9.02
CA PRO A 238 -10.39 3.59 -10.31
C PRO A 238 -11.77 3.71 -10.96
N ARG A 239 -12.09 4.88 -11.51
CA ARG A 239 -13.38 5.09 -12.15
C ARG A 239 -13.44 4.30 -13.45
N GLN A 240 -14.60 3.70 -13.72
CA GLN A 240 -14.87 2.99 -14.98
C GLN A 240 -16.17 3.49 -15.57
N ALA A 241 -16.14 3.95 -16.81
CA ALA A 241 -17.33 4.45 -17.48
C ALA A 241 -18.09 3.28 -18.12
N ASP A 242 -19.41 3.29 -18.00
CA ASP A 242 -20.27 2.47 -18.86
C ASP A 242 -20.22 3.08 -20.26
N HIS A 243 -19.56 2.43 -21.22
CA HIS A 243 -19.45 2.92 -22.59
C HIS A 243 -20.81 3.18 -23.28
N GLY A 244 -21.91 2.58 -22.82
CA GLY A 244 -23.26 2.86 -23.31
C GLY A 244 -23.82 4.20 -22.82
N ARG A 245 -23.36 4.67 -21.65
CA ARG A 245 -23.77 5.93 -21.01
C ARG A 245 -22.71 7.04 -21.12
N GLY A 246 -21.48 6.68 -21.43
CA GLY A 246 -20.33 7.58 -21.38
C GLY A 246 -19.97 7.95 -19.93
N GLY A 247 -19.10 8.95 -19.80
CA GLY A 247 -18.66 9.48 -18.51
C GLY A 247 -17.14 9.53 -18.37
N GLU A 248 -16.69 9.76 -17.15
CA GLU A 248 -15.27 9.78 -16.82
C GLU A 248 -14.80 8.41 -16.32
N GLU A 249 -13.64 8.00 -16.78
CA GLU A 249 -12.95 6.81 -16.30
C GLU A 249 -11.46 7.09 -16.08
N ASP A 250 -10.80 6.24 -15.33
CA ASP A 250 -9.37 6.31 -15.10
C ASP A 250 -8.64 5.27 -15.97
N VAL A 251 -7.53 5.68 -16.61
CA VAL A 251 -6.67 4.82 -17.43
C VAL A 251 -5.22 4.95 -16.99
N MET A 252 -4.45 3.88 -17.10
CA MET A 252 -3.02 3.90 -16.78
C MET A 252 -2.20 4.09 -18.05
N GLN A 253 -1.32 5.09 -18.05
CA GLN A 253 -0.31 5.29 -19.09
C GLN A 253 1.04 4.76 -18.61
N LEU A 254 1.59 3.80 -19.36
CA LEU A 254 2.95 3.31 -19.22
C LEU A 254 3.81 3.93 -20.31
N GLU A 255 4.99 4.43 -19.96
CA GLU A 255 5.85 5.13 -20.90
C GLU A 255 7.33 4.77 -20.71
N CYS A 256 8.05 4.51 -21.80
CA CYS A 256 9.50 4.36 -21.79
C CYS A 256 10.15 4.88 -23.08
N HIS A 257 11.42 5.27 -22.97
CA HIS A 257 12.24 5.59 -24.14
C HIS A 257 13.00 4.32 -24.55
N LEU A 258 13.04 4.03 -25.85
CA LEU A 258 13.74 2.88 -26.42
C LEU A 258 14.74 3.38 -27.46
N ASP A 259 16.02 3.02 -27.31
CA ASP A 259 17.12 3.33 -28.24
C ASP A 259 17.95 2.10 -28.63
N HIS A 260 17.63 0.93 -28.08
CA HIS A 260 18.40 -0.30 -28.24
C HIS A 260 17.74 -1.37 -29.11
N LEU A 261 16.45 -1.25 -29.40
CA LEU A 261 15.74 -2.19 -30.26
C LEU A 261 15.97 -1.89 -31.73
N THR A 262 16.11 -2.94 -32.53
CA THR A 262 15.99 -2.88 -33.98
C THR A 262 14.54 -2.62 -34.41
N GLY A 263 14.35 -2.24 -35.68
CA GLY A 263 13.01 -2.00 -36.22
C GLY A 263 12.10 -3.25 -36.20
N GLU A 264 12.65 -4.44 -36.43
CA GLU A 264 11.91 -5.71 -36.40
C GLU A 264 11.47 -6.09 -34.98
N GLU A 265 12.38 -5.93 -34.01
CA GLU A 265 12.08 -6.15 -32.59
C GLU A 265 11.02 -5.17 -32.09
N LEU A 266 11.13 -3.88 -32.47
CA LEU A 266 10.13 -2.87 -32.14
C LEU A 266 8.77 -3.21 -32.76
N GLY A 267 8.73 -3.57 -34.04
CA GLY A 267 7.50 -3.97 -34.71
C GLY A 267 6.82 -5.15 -34.00
N THR A 268 7.60 -6.19 -33.68
CA THR A 268 7.12 -7.36 -32.92
C THR A 268 6.58 -6.95 -31.55
N ALA A 269 7.29 -6.07 -30.82
CA ALA A 269 6.85 -5.61 -29.51
C ALA A 269 5.52 -4.84 -29.59
N LEU A 270 5.37 -3.95 -30.57
CA LEU A 270 4.13 -3.19 -30.79
C LEU A 270 2.95 -4.11 -31.11
N GLU A 271 3.14 -5.11 -31.97
CA GLU A 271 2.10 -6.09 -32.30
C GLU A 271 1.68 -6.91 -31.08
N ARG A 272 2.63 -7.41 -30.30
CA ARG A 272 2.34 -8.21 -29.10
C ARG A 272 1.59 -7.40 -28.04
N LEU A 273 1.99 -6.15 -27.83
CA LEU A 273 1.32 -5.25 -26.88
C LEU A 273 -0.08 -4.86 -27.37
N ALA A 274 -0.24 -4.54 -28.66
CA ALA A 274 -1.55 -4.15 -29.21
C ALA A 274 -2.57 -5.30 -29.24
N ALA A 275 -2.10 -6.56 -29.27
CA ALA A 275 -2.94 -7.74 -29.24
C ALA A 275 -3.38 -8.15 -27.82
N ASP A 276 -2.80 -7.57 -26.78
CA ASP A 276 -3.12 -7.90 -25.39
C ASP A 276 -4.48 -7.29 -24.98
N ALA A 277 -5.34 -8.10 -24.36
CA ALA A 277 -6.70 -7.70 -23.98
C ALA A 277 -6.74 -6.63 -22.87
N GLY A 278 -5.65 -6.49 -22.09
CA GLY A 278 -5.51 -5.42 -21.09
C GLY A 278 -5.09 -4.07 -21.67
N VAL A 279 -4.62 -4.06 -22.93
CA VAL A 279 -4.14 -2.86 -23.61
C VAL A 279 -5.29 -2.15 -24.32
N LEU A 280 -5.41 -0.86 -24.05
CA LEU A 280 -6.39 0.04 -24.63
C LEU A 280 -5.85 0.74 -25.89
N ASP A 281 -4.56 1.06 -25.90
CA ASP A 281 -3.89 1.73 -27.03
C ASP A 281 -2.36 1.59 -26.92
N VAL A 282 -1.67 1.59 -28.07
CA VAL A 282 -0.20 1.58 -28.15
C VAL A 282 0.25 2.64 -29.14
N LEU A 283 1.16 3.51 -28.71
CA LEU A 283 1.71 4.58 -29.52
C LEU A 283 3.25 4.55 -29.49
N TRP A 284 3.85 4.64 -30.68
CA TRP A 284 5.27 4.86 -30.87
C TRP A 284 5.52 6.26 -31.44
N LEU A 285 6.36 7.05 -30.76
CA LEU A 285 6.79 8.37 -31.24
C LEU A 285 8.31 8.34 -31.47
N PRO A 286 8.79 8.35 -32.73
CA PRO A 286 10.22 8.36 -33.01
C PRO A 286 10.86 9.70 -32.61
N GLY A 287 12.14 9.68 -32.26
CA GLY A 287 12.90 10.86 -31.89
C GLY A 287 14.40 10.60 -31.75
N THR A 288 15.10 11.55 -31.13
CA THR A 288 16.54 11.44 -30.85
C THR A 288 16.77 11.38 -29.35
N GLY A 289 17.44 10.34 -28.89
CA GLY A 289 17.81 10.12 -27.50
C GLY A 289 19.14 10.77 -27.11
N LYS A 290 19.62 10.42 -25.92
CA LYS A 290 20.95 10.83 -25.44
C LYS A 290 22.03 10.31 -26.40
N LYS A 291 23.18 11.01 -26.44
CA LYS A 291 24.31 10.66 -27.33
C LYS A 291 23.92 10.63 -28.82
N ASN A 292 22.91 11.41 -29.21
CA ASN A 292 22.42 11.52 -30.59
C ASN A 292 21.99 10.18 -31.21
N ARG A 293 21.48 9.25 -30.39
CA ARG A 293 21.00 7.95 -30.85
C ARG A 293 19.58 8.06 -31.41
N PRO A 294 19.27 7.43 -32.55
CA PRO A 294 17.89 7.20 -32.94
C PRO A 294 17.16 6.45 -31.83
N ALA A 295 16.01 6.97 -31.42
CA ALA A 295 15.23 6.43 -30.32
C ALA A 295 13.74 6.68 -30.56
N GLY A 296 12.91 6.34 -29.58
CA GLY A 296 11.55 6.81 -29.54
C GLY A 296 10.88 6.55 -28.21
N LEU A 297 9.69 7.12 -28.07
CA LEU A 297 8.83 6.99 -26.92
C LEU A 297 7.76 5.94 -27.20
N LEU A 298 7.79 4.85 -26.44
CA LEU A 298 6.69 3.90 -26.37
C LEU A 298 5.72 4.37 -25.29
N ARG A 299 4.44 4.53 -25.66
CA ARG A 299 3.32 4.74 -24.75
C ARG A 299 2.33 3.61 -24.89
N VAL A 300 1.90 3.06 -23.76
CA VAL A 300 0.87 2.02 -23.68
C VAL A 300 -0.20 2.49 -22.71
N LEU A 301 -1.45 2.51 -23.15
CA LEU A 301 -2.61 2.75 -22.30
C LEU A 301 -3.23 1.40 -21.92
N CYS A 302 -3.57 1.23 -20.64
CA CYS A 302 -4.25 0.04 -20.14
C CYS A 302 -5.26 0.44 -19.04
N ARG A 303 -6.13 -0.50 -18.64
CA ARG A 303 -6.99 -0.26 -17.47
C ARG A 303 -6.14 -0.28 -16.20
N PRO A 304 -6.49 0.48 -15.15
CA PRO A 304 -5.73 0.49 -13.90
C PRO A 304 -5.58 -0.90 -13.27
N ALA A 305 -6.59 -1.77 -13.38
CA ALA A 305 -6.55 -3.15 -12.92
C ALA A 305 -5.52 -4.03 -13.66
N ASP A 306 -5.21 -3.70 -14.91
CA ASP A 306 -4.30 -4.49 -15.77
C ASP A 306 -2.84 -3.98 -15.67
N THR A 307 -2.58 -2.94 -14.86
CA THR A 307 -1.31 -2.19 -14.83
C THR A 307 -0.08 -3.08 -14.65
N GLU A 308 -0.10 -4.00 -13.68
CA GLU A 308 1.08 -4.82 -13.38
C GLU A 308 1.34 -5.88 -14.44
N GLU A 309 0.29 -6.46 -15.02
CA GLU A 309 0.40 -7.43 -16.09
C GLU A 309 0.97 -6.77 -17.36
N ILE A 310 0.40 -5.63 -17.76
CA ILE A 310 0.86 -4.90 -18.95
C ILE A 310 2.26 -4.31 -18.72
N ALA A 311 2.59 -3.82 -17.53
CA ALA A 311 3.94 -3.38 -17.22
C ALA A 311 4.97 -4.52 -17.40
N ARG A 312 4.65 -5.74 -16.94
CA ARG A 312 5.50 -6.91 -17.16
C ARG A 312 5.58 -7.28 -18.65
N ALA A 313 4.49 -7.15 -19.40
CA ALA A 313 4.49 -7.38 -20.85
C ALA A 313 5.40 -6.38 -21.57
N VAL A 314 5.34 -5.08 -21.24
CA VAL A 314 6.22 -4.07 -21.83
C VAL A 314 7.68 -4.37 -21.50
N LEU A 315 8.01 -4.68 -20.24
CA LEU A 315 9.36 -5.06 -19.85
C LEU A 315 9.84 -6.31 -20.59
N ARG A 316 8.99 -7.33 -20.73
CA ARG A 316 9.29 -8.58 -21.44
C ARG A 316 9.56 -8.36 -22.92
N HIS A 317 8.73 -7.57 -23.60
CA HIS A 317 8.82 -7.40 -25.06
C HIS A 317 9.84 -6.35 -25.49
N THR A 318 10.22 -5.43 -24.61
CA THR A 318 11.16 -4.36 -24.95
C THR A 318 12.51 -4.51 -24.26
N HIS A 319 12.60 -5.30 -23.18
CA HIS A 319 13.77 -5.36 -22.30
C HIS A 319 14.25 -3.97 -21.82
N THR A 320 13.33 -2.99 -21.75
CA THR A 320 13.63 -1.71 -21.10
C THR A 320 13.88 -1.94 -19.60
N LEU A 321 14.74 -1.12 -19.01
CA LEU A 321 15.12 -1.24 -17.60
C LEU A 321 14.12 -0.54 -16.66
N GLY A 322 13.14 0.19 -17.19
CA GLY A 322 12.17 0.89 -16.39
C GLY A 322 11.04 1.51 -17.18
N LEU A 323 9.93 1.73 -16.48
CA LEU A 323 8.72 2.35 -17.00
C LEU A 323 8.36 3.54 -16.13
N ARG A 324 7.90 4.63 -16.74
CA ARG A 324 7.14 5.67 -16.04
C ARG A 324 5.67 5.29 -16.10
N ARG A 325 4.93 5.57 -15.03
CA ARG A 325 3.50 5.27 -14.90
C ARG A 325 2.76 6.53 -14.52
N GLN A 326 1.60 6.75 -15.10
CA GLN A 326 0.73 7.87 -14.76
C GLN A 326 -0.73 7.48 -14.90
N LEU A 327 -1.49 7.66 -13.81
CA LEU A 327 -2.94 7.54 -13.85
C LEU A 327 -3.52 8.79 -14.52
N LEU A 328 -4.34 8.60 -15.54
CA LEU A 328 -5.00 9.65 -16.31
C LEU A 328 -6.51 9.54 -16.19
N GLN A 329 -7.19 10.67 -16.23
CA GLN A 329 -8.65 10.70 -16.39
C GLN A 329 -8.98 10.78 -17.89
N ARG A 330 -9.92 9.95 -18.34
CA ARG A 330 -10.42 9.90 -19.72
C ARG A 330 -11.91 10.16 -19.75
N LEU A 331 -12.34 11.11 -20.58
CA LEU A 331 -13.75 11.34 -20.88
C LEU A 331 -14.17 10.46 -22.06
N VAL A 332 -15.22 9.68 -21.88
CA VAL A 332 -15.76 8.76 -22.89
C VAL A 332 -17.16 9.19 -23.29
N LEU A 333 -17.40 9.28 -24.60
CA LEU A 333 -18.74 9.52 -25.14
C LEU A 333 -19.60 8.24 -25.07
N PRO A 334 -20.91 8.37 -24.80
CA PRO A 334 -21.84 7.25 -24.95
C PRO A 334 -21.83 6.75 -26.39
N ARG A 335 -21.73 5.43 -26.56
CA ARG A 335 -21.81 4.77 -27.86
C ARG A 335 -22.57 3.46 -27.77
N ARG A 336 -23.29 3.13 -28.84
CA ARG A 336 -24.00 1.86 -28.97
C ARG A 336 -23.57 1.11 -30.22
N ALA A 337 -23.55 -0.22 -30.13
CA ALA A 337 -23.35 -1.06 -31.30
C ALA A 337 -24.56 -0.93 -32.23
N THR A 338 -24.30 -0.77 -33.52
CA THR A 338 -25.32 -0.71 -34.58
C THR A 338 -24.75 -1.34 -35.85
N THR A 339 -25.49 -1.24 -36.96
CA THR A 339 -25.00 -1.60 -38.29
C THR A 339 -25.17 -0.43 -39.25
N CYS A 340 -24.34 -0.37 -40.29
CA CYS A 340 -24.54 0.58 -41.39
C CYS A 340 -24.20 -0.04 -42.74
N THR A 341 -24.81 0.49 -43.80
CA THR A 341 -24.51 0.05 -45.17
C THR A 341 -23.26 0.76 -45.70
N CYS A 342 -22.22 -0.01 -45.99
CA CYS A 342 -20.96 0.49 -46.55
C CYS A 342 -20.44 -0.50 -47.59
N GLY A 343 -20.06 -0.02 -48.79
CA GLY A 343 -19.62 -0.89 -49.88
C GLY A 343 -20.66 -1.93 -50.32
N GLY A 344 -21.96 -1.61 -50.24
CA GLY A 344 -23.05 -2.52 -50.58
C GLY A 344 -23.37 -3.59 -49.52
N ALA A 345 -22.58 -3.70 -48.46
CA ALA A 345 -22.79 -4.67 -47.37
C ALA A 345 -23.26 -4.00 -46.08
N SER A 346 -23.94 -4.76 -45.21
CA SER A 346 -24.26 -4.34 -43.84
C SER A 346 -23.06 -4.66 -42.93
N LEU A 347 -22.43 -3.63 -42.38
CA LEU A 347 -21.23 -3.75 -41.56
C LEU A 347 -21.52 -3.36 -40.10
N PRO A 348 -20.88 -3.99 -39.11
CA PRO A 348 -20.92 -3.53 -37.73
C PRO A 348 -20.39 -2.11 -37.61
N ALA A 349 -21.04 -1.30 -36.79
CA ALA A 349 -20.73 0.11 -36.61
C ALA A 349 -20.97 0.54 -35.15
N LYS A 350 -20.38 1.69 -34.80
CA LYS A 350 -20.61 2.40 -33.54
C LYS A 350 -21.44 3.64 -33.84
N GLU A 351 -22.57 3.76 -33.16
CA GLU A 351 -23.36 4.99 -33.14
C GLU A 351 -23.04 5.81 -31.90
N TYR A 352 -22.93 7.12 -32.04
CA TYR A 352 -22.74 8.07 -30.95
C TYR A 352 -23.43 9.40 -31.28
N GLU A 353 -23.75 10.18 -30.26
CA GLU A 353 -24.31 11.52 -30.40
C GLU A 353 -23.27 12.57 -30.03
N LEU A 354 -23.21 13.65 -30.80
CA LEU A 354 -22.41 14.83 -30.50
C LEU A 354 -23.20 16.07 -30.92
N GLU A 355 -23.39 17.01 -29.99
CA GLU A 355 -24.10 18.28 -30.23
C GLU A 355 -25.52 18.09 -30.82
N GLY A 356 -26.27 17.10 -30.31
CA GLY A 356 -27.63 16.80 -30.77
C GLY A 356 -27.70 16.15 -32.15
N ARG A 357 -26.56 15.72 -32.71
CA ARG A 357 -26.48 15.00 -33.99
C ARG A 357 -25.97 13.59 -33.78
N THR A 358 -26.65 12.64 -34.41
CA THR A 358 -26.25 11.23 -34.40
C THR A 358 -25.27 10.94 -35.53
N TYR A 359 -24.20 10.24 -35.19
CA TYR A 359 -23.18 9.77 -36.13
C TYR A 359 -23.08 8.25 -36.05
N VAL A 360 -22.87 7.62 -37.20
CA VAL A 360 -22.62 6.17 -37.30
C VAL A 360 -21.27 5.95 -37.97
N ARG A 361 -20.35 5.30 -37.27
CA ARG A 361 -19.00 4.99 -37.77
C ARG A 361 -18.82 3.48 -37.91
N PRO A 362 -18.62 2.93 -39.13
CA PRO A 362 -18.35 1.51 -39.29
C PRO A 362 -17.03 1.11 -38.62
N GLU A 363 -16.97 -0.12 -38.13
CA GLU A 363 -15.76 -0.68 -37.53
C GLU A 363 -14.65 -0.82 -38.60
N ALA A 364 -13.43 -0.41 -38.25
CA ALA A 364 -12.32 -0.32 -39.20
C ALA A 364 -12.00 -1.67 -39.85
N ASP A 365 -11.95 -2.75 -39.06
CA ASP A 365 -11.65 -4.10 -39.57
C ASP A 365 -12.75 -4.63 -40.49
N ALA A 366 -14.01 -4.28 -40.24
CA ALA A 366 -15.11 -4.65 -41.13
C ALA A 366 -15.03 -3.92 -42.46
N VAL A 367 -14.66 -2.64 -42.45
CA VAL A 367 -14.41 -1.86 -43.68
C VAL A 367 -13.22 -2.45 -44.44
N ALA A 368 -12.13 -2.81 -43.76
CA ALA A 368 -10.95 -3.39 -44.39
C ALA A 368 -11.28 -4.71 -45.11
N ARG A 369 -11.97 -5.65 -44.43
CA ARG A 369 -12.41 -6.93 -45.04
C ARG A 369 -13.34 -6.72 -46.22
N GLN A 370 -14.27 -5.77 -46.14
CA GLN A 370 -15.17 -5.48 -47.24
C GLN A 370 -14.44 -4.85 -48.43
N ALA A 371 -13.44 -4.01 -48.18
CA ALA A 371 -12.66 -3.40 -49.24
C ALA A 371 -11.85 -4.47 -49.99
N GLU A 372 -11.21 -5.39 -49.27
CA GLU A 372 -10.50 -6.54 -49.83
C GLU A 372 -11.42 -7.42 -50.68
N ALA A 373 -12.62 -7.74 -50.18
CA ALA A 373 -13.61 -8.51 -50.93
C ALA A 373 -14.07 -7.85 -52.24
N LEU A 374 -13.94 -6.53 -52.35
CA LEU A 374 -14.28 -5.75 -53.55
C LEU A 374 -13.04 -5.40 -54.38
N GLU A 375 -11.85 -5.86 -53.99
CA GLU A 375 -10.56 -5.48 -54.60
C GLU A 375 -10.34 -3.95 -54.60
N LEU A 376 -10.83 -3.27 -53.56
CA LEU A 376 -10.71 -1.83 -53.35
C LEU A 376 -9.87 -1.51 -52.11
N GLY A 377 -9.30 -0.31 -52.06
CA GLY A 377 -8.75 0.22 -50.82
C GLY A 377 -9.84 0.66 -49.84
N ALA A 378 -9.63 0.46 -48.53
CA ALA A 378 -10.59 0.90 -47.50
C ALA A 378 -11.04 2.38 -47.61
N PRO A 379 -10.19 3.35 -48.03
CA PRO A 379 -10.64 4.71 -48.29
C PRO A 379 -11.72 4.82 -49.38
N ALA A 380 -11.74 3.94 -50.39
CA ALA A 380 -12.73 3.95 -51.46
C ALA A 380 -14.15 3.72 -50.92
N LEU A 381 -14.29 2.90 -49.87
CA LEU A 381 -15.58 2.66 -49.22
C LEU A 381 -16.05 3.84 -48.34
N ARG A 382 -15.14 4.73 -47.94
CA ARG A 382 -15.45 5.92 -47.13
C ARG A 382 -15.73 7.16 -47.99
N PHE A 383 -15.02 7.31 -49.10
CA PHE A 383 -15.10 8.49 -49.97
C PHE A 383 -15.89 8.27 -51.26
N GLY A 384 -16.22 7.01 -51.59
CA GLY A 384 -17.10 6.70 -52.70
C GLY A 384 -18.47 7.33 -52.49
N ARG A 385 -18.85 8.24 -53.39
CA ARG A 385 -20.24 8.71 -53.45
C ARG A 385 -21.09 7.56 -53.99
N LYS A 386 -22.17 7.23 -53.29
CA LYS A 386 -23.24 6.40 -53.86
C LYS A 386 -23.85 7.08 -55.08
#